data_AF-A4BBZ3-F1
#
_entry.id   AF-A4BBZ3-F1
#
_cell.length_a   1.000
_cell.length_b   1.000
_cell.length_c   1.000
_cell.angle_alpha   90.00
_cell.angle_beta   90.00
_cell.angle_gamma   90.00
#
_symmetry.space_group_name_H-M   'P 1'
#
loop_
_entity.id
_entity.type
_entity.pdbx_description
1 polymer ?
#
loop_
_entity_poly.entity_id
_entity_poly.type
_entity_poly.pdbx_seq_one_letter_code
_entity_poly.pdbx_strand_id
1 'polypeptide(L)'
;MKPFYLLLAILPGLALCWDNDSLDEAWRQERITPLMTAAQPGEDFQALYAHYRVAMIALRNDDKKQAKRSLEIVQDALEDYQSCDEAALYAASIGLSISIKPWQAAFIAGRAEDALATCEQSQGHAPTLMVKGIASFNTPALLGGDREAALALFNDALTQYETSDAWGHEDAWLWKVKTLSALEQTASAKETWKRAQARYPDFRELLEIEP
;
A
#
# COMPACT_ATOMS: atom_id res chain seq x y z
N MET A 1 30.38 -19.17 45.28
CA MET A 1 29.41 -19.83 44.39
C MET A 1 28.01 -19.71 44.98
N LYS A 2 27.15 -18.89 44.36
CA LYS A 2 25.69 -18.83 44.57
C LYS A 2 25.07 -18.65 43.19
N PRO A 3 23.94 -19.32 42.87
CA PRO A 3 23.44 -19.39 41.51
C PRO A 3 22.74 -18.11 41.08
N PHE A 4 23.08 -17.73 39.85
CA PHE A 4 22.32 -17.07 38.80
C PHE A 4 20.80 -16.99 39.02
N TYR A 5 20.25 -15.76 38.95
CA TYR A 5 18.94 -15.50 38.36
C TYR A 5 19.09 -14.31 37.43
N LEU A 6 19.33 -14.62 36.16
CA LEU A 6 19.19 -13.68 35.05
C LEU A 6 17.69 -13.45 34.88
N LEU A 7 17.21 -12.26 35.25
CA LEU A 7 15.85 -11.85 34.94
C LEU A 7 15.82 -11.49 33.46
N LEU A 8 15.57 -12.49 32.61
CA LEU A 8 15.30 -12.29 31.20
C LEU A 8 13.90 -11.67 31.11
N ALA A 9 13.82 -10.34 31.07
CA ALA A 9 12.60 -9.66 30.67
C ALA A 9 12.36 -9.96 29.20
N ILE A 10 11.51 -10.94 28.94
CA ILE A 10 10.91 -11.16 27.62
C ILE A 10 10.05 -9.92 27.38
N LEU A 11 10.56 -8.97 26.60
CA LEU A 11 9.70 -7.99 25.95
C LEU A 11 8.81 -8.81 25.00
N PRO A 12 7.49 -8.90 25.21
CA PRO A 12 6.64 -9.36 24.13
C PRO A 12 6.90 -8.41 22.96
N GLY A 13 7.25 -8.97 21.80
CA GLY A 13 7.43 -8.18 20.59
C GLY A 13 6.23 -7.27 20.44
N LEU A 14 6.48 -5.97 20.43
CA LEU A 14 5.53 -4.99 19.92
C LEU A 14 5.32 -5.39 18.47
N ALA A 15 4.30 -6.22 18.21
CA ALA A 15 3.67 -6.22 16.92
C ALA A 15 3.24 -4.76 16.73
N LEU A 16 3.95 -4.05 15.86
CA LEU A 16 3.59 -2.73 15.40
C LEU A 16 2.27 -2.90 14.65
N CYS A 17 1.15 -2.98 15.37
CA CYS A 17 -0.15 -2.80 14.75
C CYS A 17 -0.11 -1.40 14.14
N TRP A 18 -0.56 -1.30 12.90
CA TRP A 18 -0.76 0.00 12.28
C TRP A 18 -1.84 0.73 13.09
N ASP A 19 -1.39 1.69 13.90
CA ASP A 19 -2.21 2.44 14.87
C ASP A 19 -2.41 3.89 14.39
N ASN A 20 -2.28 4.13 13.08
CA ASN A 20 -2.29 5.48 12.53
C ASN A 20 -3.34 5.67 11.42
N ASP A 21 -4.60 5.41 11.79
CA ASP A 21 -5.80 5.77 11.02
C ASP A 21 -5.80 7.24 10.56
N SER A 22 -5.06 8.13 11.23
CA SER A 22 -5.02 9.55 10.89
C SER A 22 -4.32 9.85 9.56
N LEU A 23 -3.34 9.03 9.16
CA LEU A 23 -2.66 9.16 7.86
C LEU A 23 -3.56 8.67 6.72
N ASP A 24 -4.23 7.54 6.93
CA ASP A 24 -5.18 7.00 5.96
C ASP A 24 -6.41 7.90 5.83
N GLU A 25 -6.91 8.46 6.92
CA GLU A 25 -7.94 9.50 6.90
C GLU A 25 -7.50 10.74 6.13
N ALA A 26 -6.26 11.19 6.35
CA ALA A 26 -5.72 12.33 5.62
C ALA A 26 -5.57 12.03 4.12
N TRP A 27 -5.18 10.80 3.76
CA TRP A 27 -5.17 10.32 2.39
C TRP A 27 -6.58 10.33 1.77
N ARG A 28 -7.56 9.70 2.43
CA ARG A 28 -8.95 9.61 1.95
C ARG A 28 -9.57 10.97 1.65
N GLN A 29 -9.25 11.97 2.48
CA GLN A 29 -9.75 13.35 2.34
C GLN A 29 -8.82 14.27 1.54
N GLU A 30 -7.72 13.75 1.01
CA GLU A 30 -6.68 14.50 0.29
C GLU A 30 -6.07 15.67 1.09
N ARG A 31 -5.97 15.52 2.42
CA ARG A 31 -5.37 16.52 3.32
C ARG A 31 -3.85 16.39 3.30
N ILE A 32 -3.20 17.12 2.39
CA ILE A 32 -1.74 17.06 2.23
C ILE A 32 -0.95 17.62 3.43
N THR A 33 -1.43 18.68 4.09
CA THR A 33 -0.72 19.33 5.21
C THR A 33 -0.41 18.38 6.37
N PRO A 34 -1.38 17.64 6.97
CA PRO A 34 -1.07 16.69 8.04
C PRO A 34 -0.13 15.57 7.58
N LEU A 35 -0.22 15.12 6.32
CA LEU A 35 0.71 14.13 5.78
C LEU A 35 2.13 14.69 5.66
N MET A 36 2.29 15.94 5.21
CA MET A 36 3.61 16.61 5.18
C MET A 36 4.18 16.88 6.58
N THR A 37 3.31 17.07 7.58
CA THR A 37 3.73 17.18 8.99
C THR A 37 4.19 15.84 9.54
N ALA A 38 3.50 14.74 9.22
CA ALA A 38 3.91 13.40 9.61
C ALA A 38 5.16 12.93 8.85
N ALA A 39 5.35 13.40 7.61
CA ALA A 39 6.52 13.17 6.78
C ALA A 39 7.70 14.14 7.08
N GLN A 40 7.65 14.88 8.19
CA GLN A 40 8.83 15.60 8.68
C GLN A 40 9.96 14.61 8.99
N PRO A 41 11.24 15.01 8.94
CA PRO A 41 12.37 14.09 8.88
C PRO A 41 12.32 13.04 9.99
N GLY A 42 11.97 11.83 9.57
CA GLY A 42 11.89 10.61 10.34
C GLY A 42 12.00 9.45 9.36
N GLU A 43 12.73 8.42 9.75
CA GLU A 43 12.93 7.20 8.96
C GLU A 43 12.10 6.03 9.51
N ASP A 44 11.22 6.31 10.49
CA ASP A 44 10.27 5.30 10.95
C ASP A 44 9.20 5.02 9.89
N PHE A 45 8.57 3.86 10.02
CA PHE A 45 7.58 3.40 9.06
C PHE A 45 6.44 4.41 8.85
N GLN A 46 6.00 5.12 9.89
CA GLN A 46 4.89 6.08 9.78
C GLN A 46 5.29 7.30 8.94
N ALA A 47 6.48 7.85 9.13
CA ALA A 47 6.99 8.97 8.35
C ALA A 47 7.19 8.57 6.87
N LEU A 48 7.73 7.38 6.61
CA LEU A 48 7.90 6.86 5.25
C LEU A 48 6.56 6.59 4.57
N TYR A 49 5.60 6.03 5.29
CA TYR A 49 4.25 5.86 4.77
C TYR A 49 3.56 7.20 4.48
N ALA A 50 3.76 8.20 5.34
CA ALA A 50 3.27 9.56 5.08
C ALA A 50 3.88 10.14 3.80
N HIS A 51 5.18 9.92 3.54
CA HIS A 51 5.79 10.28 2.25
C HIS A 51 5.11 9.58 1.06
N TYR A 52 4.82 8.28 1.16
CA TYR A 52 4.08 7.55 0.13
C TYR A 52 2.69 8.17 -0.13
N ARG A 53 1.92 8.48 0.92
CA ARG A 53 0.61 9.16 0.78
C ARG A 53 0.72 10.57 0.21
N VAL A 54 1.74 11.34 0.59
CA VAL A 54 2.04 12.65 -0.03
C VAL A 54 2.27 12.48 -1.53
N ALA A 55 3.00 11.44 -1.94
CA ALA A 55 3.25 11.19 -3.36
C ALA A 55 1.97 10.88 -4.13
N MET A 56 1.06 10.07 -3.57
CA MET A 56 -0.22 9.78 -4.20
C MET A 56 -1.06 11.05 -4.41
N ILE A 57 -1.19 11.90 -3.39
CA ILE A 57 -1.93 13.18 -3.52
C ILE A 57 -1.23 14.09 -4.55
N ALA A 58 0.09 14.17 -4.50
CA ALA A 58 0.85 14.97 -5.45
C ALA A 58 0.62 14.49 -6.90
N LEU A 59 0.57 13.18 -7.15
CA LEU A 59 0.26 12.64 -8.48
C LEU A 59 -1.16 12.98 -8.93
N ARG A 60 -2.16 12.90 -8.04
CA ARG A 60 -3.53 13.33 -8.33
C ARG A 60 -3.61 14.81 -8.71
N ASN A 61 -2.75 15.64 -8.11
CA ASN A 61 -2.64 17.07 -8.39
C ASN A 61 -1.64 17.41 -9.52
N ASP A 62 -1.15 16.42 -10.27
CA ASP A 62 -0.12 16.54 -11.32
C ASP A 62 1.21 17.19 -10.84
N ASP A 63 1.47 17.23 -9.54
CA ASP A 63 2.75 17.66 -8.96
C ASP A 63 3.76 16.50 -8.95
N LYS A 64 4.23 16.15 -10.15
CA LYS A 64 5.22 15.09 -10.36
C LYS A 64 6.54 15.33 -9.64
N LYS A 65 6.88 16.60 -9.36
CA LYS A 65 8.13 16.95 -8.67
C LYS A 65 8.04 16.59 -7.19
N GLN A 66 6.95 16.98 -6.52
CA GLN A 66 6.71 16.59 -5.14
C GLN A 66 6.55 15.08 -5.01
N ALA A 67 5.80 14.45 -5.93
CA ALA A 67 5.63 13.00 -5.94
C ALA A 67 6.97 12.28 -6.02
N LYS A 68 7.80 12.63 -7.00
CA LYS A 68 9.15 12.06 -7.17
C LYS A 68 9.99 12.21 -5.90
N ARG A 69 10.04 13.42 -5.33
CA ARG A 69 10.83 13.67 -4.11
C ARG A 69 10.39 12.80 -2.95
N SER A 70 9.09 12.68 -2.71
CA SER A 70 8.57 11.84 -1.62
C SER A 70 8.85 10.36 -1.85
N LEU A 71 8.71 9.87 -3.09
CA LEU A 71 8.98 8.46 -3.42
C LEU A 71 10.46 8.11 -3.32
N GLU A 72 11.37 9.03 -3.67
CA GLU A 72 12.82 8.84 -3.51
C GLU A 72 13.19 8.70 -2.03
N ILE A 73 12.59 9.49 -1.13
CA ILE A 73 12.81 9.34 0.32
C ILE A 73 12.41 7.94 0.82
N VAL A 74 11.26 7.42 0.39
CA VAL A 74 10.80 6.08 0.76
C VAL A 74 11.73 5.00 0.23
N GLN A 75 12.13 5.11 -1.04
CA GLN A 75 12.99 4.11 -1.68
C GLN A 75 14.38 4.09 -1.06
N ASP A 76 14.98 5.25 -0.83
CA ASP A 76 16.33 5.36 -0.26
C ASP A 76 16.34 4.83 1.19
N ALA A 77 15.30 5.08 1.97
CA ALA A 77 15.21 4.60 3.36
C ALA A 77 14.92 3.10 3.47
N LEU A 78 14.25 2.51 2.47
CA LEU A 78 13.82 1.10 2.49
C LEU A 78 14.57 0.22 1.49
N GLU A 79 15.76 0.63 1.01
CA GLU A 79 16.59 -0.24 0.16
C GLU A 79 16.94 -1.56 0.84
N ASP A 80 17.12 -1.52 2.17
CA ASP A 80 17.36 -2.67 3.03
C ASP A 80 16.15 -2.93 3.95
N TYR A 81 14.94 -3.10 3.38
CA TYR A 81 13.73 -3.42 4.14
C TYR A 81 13.93 -4.61 5.10
N GLN A 82 13.37 -4.52 6.31
CA GLN A 82 13.52 -5.50 7.39
C GLN A 82 12.21 -6.20 7.75
N SER A 83 11.08 -5.74 7.21
CA SER A 83 9.74 -6.27 7.49
C SER A 83 8.90 -6.39 6.22
N CYS A 84 7.78 -7.11 6.34
CA CYS A 84 6.83 -7.24 5.24
C CYS A 84 6.10 -5.95 4.89
N ASP A 85 5.85 -5.10 5.88
CA ASP A 85 5.29 -3.77 5.69
C ASP A 85 6.26 -2.88 4.92
N GLU A 86 7.53 -2.86 5.32
CA GLU A 86 8.57 -2.09 4.63
C GLU A 86 8.78 -2.59 3.20
N ALA A 87 8.84 -3.91 2.98
CA ALA A 87 8.99 -4.48 1.65
C ALA A 87 7.79 -4.13 0.74
N ALA A 88 6.56 -4.19 1.27
CA ALA A 88 5.36 -3.83 0.53
C ALA A 88 5.32 -2.32 0.21
N LEU A 89 5.68 -1.46 1.17
CA LEU A 89 5.74 -0.01 0.99
C LEU A 89 6.80 0.39 -0.03
N TYR A 90 7.97 -0.24 0.04
CA TYR A 90 9.05 -0.08 -0.92
C TYR A 90 8.57 -0.44 -2.34
N ALA A 91 7.97 -1.63 -2.52
CA ALA A 91 7.42 -2.04 -3.80
C ALA A 91 6.32 -1.09 -4.32
N ALA A 92 5.41 -0.64 -3.45
CA ALA A 92 4.38 0.32 -3.81
C ALA A 92 4.96 1.66 -4.30
N SER A 93 6.02 2.14 -3.64
CA SER A 93 6.70 3.38 -4.02
C SER A 93 7.41 3.29 -5.38
N ILE A 94 7.96 2.12 -5.72
CA ILE A 94 8.50 1.83 -7.05
C ILE A 94 7.37 1.82 -8.09
N GLY A 95 6.24 1.17 -7.80
CA GLY A 95 5.08 1.15 -8.68
C GLY A 95 4.58 2.56 -9.03
N LEU A 96 4.46 3.45 -8.03
CA LEU A 96 4.15 4.85 -8.27
C LEU A 96 5.24 5.58 -9.06
N SER A 97 6.51 5.28 -8.83
CA SER A 97 7.62 5.88 -9.60
C SER A 97 7.56 5.51 -11.09
N ILE A 98 7.17 4.28 -11.40
CA ILE A 98 6.94 3.83 -12.79
C ILE A 98 5.81 4.64 -13.44
N SER A 99 4.74 4.98 -12.71
CA SER A 99 3.66 5.83 -13.24
C SER A 99 4.15 7.23 -13.66
N ILE A 100 5.19 7.77 -13.00
CA ILE A 100 5.79 9.07 -13.33
C ILE A 100 6.66 8.95 -14.59
N LYS A 101 7.42 7.85 -14.70
CA LYS A 101 8.35 7.58 -15.81
C LYS A 101 8.23 6.13 -16.28
N PRO A 102 7.25 5.81 -17.15
CA PRO A 102 6.95 4.41 -17.53
C PRO A 102 8.13 3.65 -18.14
N TRP A 103 9.01 4.34 -18.87
CA TRP A 103 10.20 3.74 -19.45
C TRP A 103 11.19 3.19 -18.41
N GLN A 104 11.11 3.64 -17.15
CA GLN A 104 11.95 3.12 -16.07
C GLN A 104 11.53 1.73 -15.60
N ALA A 105 10.33 1.25 -15.95
CA ALA A 105 9.84 -0.07 -15.55
C ALA A 105 10.85 -1.19 -15.87
N ALA A 106 11.46 -1.15 -17.05
CA ALA A 106 12.46 -2.14 -17.48
C ALA A 106 13.69 -2.23 -16.57
N PHE A 107 13.95 -1.22 -15.75
CA PHE A 107 15.12 -1.15 -14.87
C PHE A 107 14.77 -1.41 -13.40
N ILE A 108 13.56 -1.02 -12.95
CA ILE A 108 13.21 -1.00 -11.53
C ILE A 108 12.07 -1.95 -11.13
N ALA A 109 11.32 -2.51 -12.09
CA ALA A 109 10.19 -3.39 -11.77
C ALA A 109 10.63 -4.66 -11.00
N GLY A 110 11.77 -5.25 -11.36
CA GLY A 110 12.30 -6.43 -10.67
C GLY A 110 12.57 -6.19 -9.17
N ARG A 111 12.99 -4.97 -8.78
CA ARG A 111 13.20 -4.62 -7.36
C ARG A 111 11.89 -4.67 -6.56
N ALA A 112 10.77 -4.28 -7.18
CA ALA A 112 9.46 -4.36 -6.53
C ALA A 112 8.99 -5.82 -6.41
N GLU A 113 9.23 -6.65 -7.44
CA GLU A 113 8.92 -8.08 -7.39
C GLU A 113 9.73 -8.81 -6.30
N ASP A 114 11.04 -8.57 -6.23
CA ASP A 114 11.93 -9.14 -5.22
C ASP A 114 11.50 -8.76 -3.79
N ALA A 115 11.12 -7.49 -3.58
CA ALA A 115 10.59 -7.03 -2.30
C ALA A 115 9.29 -7.76 -1.92
N LEU A 116 8.34 -7.87 -2.85
CA LEU A 116 7.07 -8.56 -2.60
C LEU A 116 7.23 -10.08 -2.40
N ALA A 117 8.30 -10.68 -2.93
CA ALA A 117 8.62 -12.10 -2.73
C ALA A 117 9.10 -12.40 -1.31
N THR A 118 9.64 -11.41 -0.59
CA THR A 118 10.15 -11.57 0.79
C THR A 118 9.06 -12.03 1.77
N CYS A 119 7.80 -11.75 1.47
CA CYS A 119 6.65 -12.07 2.32
C CYS A 119 5.92 -13.36 1.95
N GLU A 120 6.40 -14.12 0.98
CA GLU A 120 5.72 -15.34 0.51
C GLU A 120 5.69 -16.46 1.57
N GLN A 121 6.60 -16.40 2.55
CA GLN A 121 6.60 -17.31 3.68
C GLN A 121 5.58 -16.93 4.77
N SER A 122 5.12 -15.68 4.77
CA SER A 122 4.02 -15.23 5.64
C SER A 122 2.70 -15.59 4.95
N GLN A 123 1.84 -16.35 5.63
CA GLN A 123 0.54 -16.79 5.10
C GLN A 123 -0.41 -15.59 4.92
N GLY A 124 -0.21 -14.78 3.87
CA GLY A 124 -1.07 -13.67 3.53
C GLY A 124 -0.81 -12.42 4.37
N HIS A 125 0.21 -11.64 3.99
CA HIS A 125 0.37 -10.26 4.46
C HIS A 125 -0.52 -9.33 3.63
N ALA A 126 -1.51 -8.68 4.26
CA ALA A 126 -2.56 -7.94 3.54
C ALA A 126 -2.02 -6.82 2.63
N PRO A 127 -1.08 -5.96 3.07
CA PRO A 127 -0.47 -4.96 2.20
C PRO A 127 0.30 -5.57 1.03
N THR A 128 1.01 -6.68 1.24
CA THR A 128 1.73 -7.37 0.14
C THR A 128 0.77 -7.89 -0.92
N LEU A 129 -0.32 -8.53 -0.52
CA LEU A 129 -1.35 -9.03 -1.43
C LEU A 129 -1.99 -7.87 -2.21
N MET A 130 -2.32 -6.78 -1.53
CA MET A 130 -2.84 -5.57 -2.15
C MET A 130 -1.88 -5.01 -3.21
N VAL A 131 -0.60 -4.81 -2.86
CA VAL A 131 0.40 -4.24 -3.79
C VAL A 131 0.63 -5.18 -4.98
N LYS A 132 0.68 -6.51 -4.75
CA LYS A 132 0.71 -7.51 -5.84
C LYS A 132 -0.51 -7.38 -6.76
N GLY A 133 -1.70 -7.18 -6.19
CA GLY A 133 -2.93 -6.97 -6.97
C GLY A 133 -2.87 -5.70 -7.82
N ILE A 134 -2.38 -4.58 -7.26
CA ILE A 134 -2.19 -3.32 -7.98
C ILE A 134 -1.20 -3.49 -9.14
N ALA A 135 -0.09 -4.20 -8.91
CA ALA A 135 0.89 -4.49 -9.95
C ALA A 135 0.29 -5.35 -11.07
N SER A 136 -0.44 -6.42 -10.72
CA SER A 136 -1.11 -7.29 -11.70
C SER A 136 -2.15 -6.53 -12.53
N PHE A 137 -2.91 -5.62 -11.92
CA PHE A 137 -3.91 -4.80 -12.61
C PHE A 137 -3.29 -3.80 -13.60
N ASN A 138 -2.20 -3.13 -13.20
CA ASN A 138 -1.60 -2.03 -13.98
C ASN A 138 -0.58 -2.53 -15.03
N THR A 139 -0.10 -3.76 -14.91
CA THR A 139 0.82 -4.35 -15.88
C THR A 139 0.06 -4.73 -17.17
N PRO A 140 0.58 -4.41 -18.37
CA PRO A 140 -0.03 -4.89 -19.61
C PRO A 140 -0.08 -6.43 -19.67
N ALA A 141 -1.14 -7.00 -20.24
CA ALA A 141 -1.29 -8.45 -20.32
C ALA A 141 -0.13 -9.17 -21.03
N LEU A 142 0.43 -8.55 -22.08
CA LEU A 142 1.61 -9.08 -22.78
C LEU A 142 2.89 -9.10 -21.92
N LEU A 143 2.89 -8.37 -20.81
CA LEU A 143 3.99 -8.28 -19.83
C LEU A 143 3.66 -9.01 -18.52
N GLY A 144 2.60 -9.84 -18.51
CA GLY A 144 2.25 -10.68 -17.36
C GLY A 144 1.19 -10.11 -16.41
N GLY A 145 0.58 -8.96 -16.75
CA GLY A 145 -0.56 -8.48 -15.98
C GLY A 145 -1.84 -9.29 -16.21
N ASP A 146 -2.64 -9.43 -15.17
CA ASP A 146 -3.86 -10.23 -15.18
C ASP A 146 -4.88 -9.61 -14.20
N ARG A 147 -6.06 -9.25 -14.71
CA ARG A 147 -7.10 -8.56 -13.93
C ARG A 147 -7.89 -9.54 -13.06
N GLU A 148 -8.08 -10.76 -13.50
CA GLU A 148 -8.69 -11.83 -12.74
C GLU A 148 -7.78 -12.25 -11.58
N ALA A 149 -6.47 -12.36 -11.82
CA ALA A 149 -5.49 -12.58 -10.77
C ALA A 149 -5.43 -11.39 -9.79
N ALA A 150 -5.50 -10.16 -10.28
CA ALA A 150 -5.60 -8.97 -9.44
C ALA A 150 -6.84 -9.03 -8.53
N LEU A 151 -7.99 -9.40 -9.08
CA LEU A 151 -9.24 -9.54 -8.31
C LEU A 151 -9.11 -10.59 -7.21
N ALA A 152 -8.48 -11.73 -7.49
CA ALA A 152 -8.21 -12.76 -6.49
C ALA A 152 -7.32 -12.21 -5.35
N LEU A 153 -6.23 -11.53 -5.70
CA LEU A 153 -5.33 -10.90 -4.73
C LEU A 153 -6.04 -9.86 -3.85
N PHE A 154 -6.93 -9.05 -4.42
CA PHE A 154 -7.71 -8.09 -3.62
C PHE A 154 -8.74 -8.77 -2.72
N ASN A 155 -9.33 -9.88 -3.14
CA ASN A 155 -10.21 -10.67 -2.27
C ASN A 155 -9.42 -11.22 -1.07
N ASP A 156 -8.25 -11.80 -1.33
CA ASP A 156 -7.40 -12.37 -0.29
C ASP A 156 -6.90 -11.27 0.68
N ALA A 157 -6.47 -10.12 0.14
CA ALA A 157 -6.07 -8.97 0.96
C ALA A 157 -7.22 -8.52 1.89
N LEU A 158 -8.43 -8.35 1.35
CA LEU A 158 -9.60 -7.94 2.14
C LEU A 158 -9.99 -8.96 3.21
N THR A 159 -9.84 -10.26 2.95
CA THR A 159 -10.02 -11.29 3.97
C THR A 159 -8.97 -11.15 5.08
N GLN A 160 -7.71 -10.88 4.75
CA GLN A 160 -6.67 -10.67 5.76
C GLN A 160 -6.92 -9.41 6.62
N TYR A 161 -7.41 -8.33 6.01
CA TYR A 161 -7.82 -7.12 6.72
C TYR A 161 -9.02 -7.30 7.67
N GLU A 162 -9.72 -8.44 7.66
CA GLU A 162 -10.75 -8.73 8.67
C GLU A 162 -10.15 -8.97 10.06
N THR A 163 -8.87 -9.32 10.14
CA THR A 163 -8.16 -9.64 11.39
C THR A 163 -6.85 -8.88 11.57
N SER A 164 -6.52 -8.01 10.60
CA SER A 164 -5.29 -7.22 10.58
C SER A 164 -5.63 -5.75 10.49
N ASP A 165 -5.03 -4.96 11.37
CA ASP A 165 -5.13 -3.50 11.33
C ASP A 165 -4.09 -2.88 10.39
N ALA A 166 -3.42 -3.63 9.52
CA ALA A 166 -2.38 -3.12 8.62
C ALA A 166 -2.86 -1.99 7.69
N TRP A 167 -1.91 -1.19 7.19
CA TRP A 167 -2.16 -0.08 6.28
C TRP A 167 -2.76 -0.53 4.94
N GLY A 168 -3.41 0.39 4.22
CA GLY A 168 -3.83 0.18 2.82
C GLY A 168 -5.18 -0.52 2.63
N HIS A 169 -5.96 -0.75 3.69
CA HIS A 169 -7.26 -1.40 3.56
C HIS A 169 -8.20 -0.67 2.58
N GLU A 170 -8.28 0.67 2.63
CA GLU A 170 -9.08 1.45 1.70
C GLU A 170 -8.61 1.32 0.25
N ASP A 171 -7.30 1.18 0.01
CA ASP A 171 -6.77 1.00 -1.34
C ASP A 171 -7.15 -0.38 -1.89
N ALA A 172 -7.13 -1.43 -1.07
CA ALA A 172 -7.59 -2.76 -1.48
C ALA A 172 -9.07 -2.72 -1.94
N TRP A 173 -9.92 -1.98 -1.22
CA TRP A 173 -11.30 -1.73 -1.64
C TRP A 173 -11.39 -0.97 -2.96
N LEU A 174 -10.69 0.16 -3.05
CA LEU A 174 -10.67 1.02 -4.23
C LEU A 174 -10.26 0.24 -5.48
N TRP A 175 -9.15 -0.48 -5.40
CA TRP A 175 -8.62 -1.24 -6.53
C TRP A 175 -9.46 -2.45 -6.87
N LYS A 176 -10.15 -3.08 -5.90
CA LYS A 176 -11.15 -4.10 -6.20
C LYS A 176 -12.31 -3.55 -7.01
N VAL A 177 -12.83 -2.37 -6.66
CA VAL A 177 -13.89 -1.69 -7.46
C VAL A 177 -13.39 -1.45 -8.88
N LYS A 178 -12.21 -0.83 -9.04
CA LYS A 178 -11.60 -0.56 -10.36
C LYS A 178 -11.43 -1.85 -11.17
N THR A 179 -11.00 -2.93 -10.52
CA THR A 179 -10.78 -4.23 -11.16
C THR A 179 -12.08 -4.84 -11.64
N LEU A 180 -13.12 -4.86 -10.81
CA LEU A 180 -14.44 -5.36 -11.19
C LEU A 180 -15.05 -4.55 -12.34
N SER A 181 -14.92 -3.23 -12.31
CA SER A 181 -15.35 -2.36 -13.41
C SER A 181 -14.59 -2.65 -14.71
N ALA A 182 -13.27 -2.86 -14.64
CA ALA A 182 -12.44 -3.18 -15.79
C ALA A 182 -12.66 -4.59 -16.36
N LEU A 183 -13.26 -5.49 -15.57
CA LEU A 183 -13.71 -6.83 -15.95
C LEU A 183 -15.19 -6.84 -16.40
N GLU A 184 -15.82 -5.67 -16.54
CA GLU A 184 -17.23 -5.52 -16.91
C GLU A 184 -18.22 -6.23 -15.95
N GLN A 185 -17.79 -6.49 -14.71
CA GLN A 185 -18.61 -7.10 -13.66
C GLN A 185 -19.42 -6.04 -12.92
N THR A 186 -20.24 -5.27 -13.63
CA THR A 186 -20.91 -4.05 -13.14
C THR A 186 -21.70 -4.26 -11.83
N ALA A 187 -22.45 -5.35 -11.70
CA ALA A 187 -23.22 -5.65 -10.48
C ALA A 187 -22.30 -5.85 -9.26
N SER A 188 -21.23 -6.61 -9.42
CA SER A 188 -20.22 -6.86 -8.39
C SER A 188 -19.44 -5.59 -8.05
N ALA A 189 -19.10 -4.77 -9.05
CA ALA A 189 -18.41 -3.49 -8.86
C ALA A 189 -19.27 -2.54 -8.01
N LYS A 190 -20.55 -2.39 -8.36
CA LYS A 190 -21.50 -1.55 -7.62
C LYS A 190 -21.71 -2.00 -6.18
N GLU A 191 -21.84 -3.30 -5.95
CA GLU A 191 -21.96 -3.84 -4.58
C GLU A 191 -20.68 -3.62 -3.76
N THR A 192 -19.52 -3.87 -4.37
CA THR A 192 -18.22 -3.63 -3.74
C THR A 192 -18.03 -2.15 -3.41
N TRP A 193 -18.40 -1.27 -4.32
CA TRP A 193 -18.34 0.19 -4.13
C TRP A 193 -19.23 0.64 -2.97
N LYS A 194 -20.48 0.15 -2.88
CA LYS A 194 -21.37 0.48 -1.76
C LYS A 194 -20.81 0.04 -0.41
N ARG A 195 -20.22 -1.16 -0.34
CA ARG A 195 -19.57 -1.66 0.88
C ARG A 195 -18.37 -0.82 1.26
N ALA A 196 -17.54 -0.46 0.29
CA ALA A 196 -16.39 0.42 0.48
C ALA A 196 -16.85 1.81 0.97
N GLN A 197 -17.90 2.39 0.36
CA GLN A 197 -18.45 3.70 0.74
C GLN A 197 -19.08 3.67 2.14
N ALA A 198 -19.77 2.59 2.50
CA ALA A 198 -20.32 2.44 3.84
C ALA A 198 -19.22 2.41 4.92
N ARG A 199 -18.03 1.90 4.57
CA ARG A 199 -16.86 1.84 5.45
C ARG A 199 -16.06 3.14 5.46
N TYR A 200 -15.88 3.75 4.29
CA TYR A 200 -15.07 4.95 4.06
C TYR A 200 -15.89 6.03 3.34
N PRO A 201 -16.86 6.65 4.03
CA PRO A 201 -17.81 7.57 3.40
C PRO A 201 -17.18 8.86 2.88
N ASP A 202 -15.97 9.17 3.33
CA ASP A 202 -15.20 10.37 3.03
C ASP A 202 -14.07 10.13 2.00
N PHE A 203 -13.93 8.90 1.49
CA PHE A 203 -12.87 8.56 0.55
C PHE A 203 -13.13 9.17 -0.83
N ARG A 204 -12.50 10.31 -1.11
CA ARG A 204 -12.73 11.11 -2.33
C ARG A 204 -12.55 10.34 -3.62
N GLU A 205 -11.46 9.58 -3.74
CA GLU A 205 -11.19 8.82 -4.95
C GLU A 205 -12.26 7.75 -5.22
N LEU A 206 -12.80 7.14 -4.15
CA LEU A 206 -13.89 6.18 -4.29
C LEU A 206 -15.19 6.86 -4.79
N LEU A 207 -15.46 8.09 -4.38
CA LEU A 207 -16.64 8.86 -4.82
C LEU A 207 -16.58 9.23 -6.32
N GLU A 208 -15.38 9.32 -6.89
CA GLU A 208 -15.16 9.67 -8.31
C GLU A 208 -15.38 8.48 -9.25
N ILE A 209 -15.41 7.25 -8.73
CA ILE A 209 -15.43 6.01 -9.51
C ILE A 209 -16.71 5.20 -9.34
N GLU A 210 -17.85 5.83 -9.04
CA GLU A 210 -19.15 5.15 -8.96
C GLU A 210 -19.41 4.35 -10.27
N PRO A 211 -19.53 3.00 -10.20
CA PRO A 211 -19.66 2.14 -11.38
C PRO A 211 -21.01 2.18 -12.10
#